data_AF-A0A822BUC4-F1
#
_entry.id   AF-A0A822BUC4-F1
#
_cell.length_a   1.000
_cell.length_b   1.000
_cell.length_c   1.000
_cell.angle_alpha   90.00
_cell.angle_beta   90.00
_cell.angle_gamma   90.00
#
_symmetry.space_group_name_H-M   'P 1'
#
loop_
_entity.id
_entity.type
_entity.pdbx_description
1 polymer ?
#
loop_
_entity_poly.entity_id
_entity_poly.type
_entity_poly.pdbx_seq_one_letter_code
_entity_poly.pdbx_strand_id
1 'polypeptide(L)'
;MIHGAHFRGGIISWRPFNSTPSGNYAKIQVHQRYFWNRRWGSFSAPYCDESDVATQTLIPVNSLMTCLQNCSSSNYSSLSTKMTSTDCDANVLIDSWAGERYDNLTLPLTTSITIGFVSNAWFNSLYIGGGGGWSIVNRLNLGLRPDGYINTSPVTNTLPVVFVPVNTRTVHIVQMADNDATDILKCRWSNSASTTNYNREDECDGVCSGLPASTVLFQSNCTLVFTLPITSLYYACALQIEDYYDSSSATPMSSVPIQFLFYAYTPSASACATRPAIIGARPNR
;
A
#
# COMPACT_ATOMS: atom_id res chain seq x y z
N MET A 1 -7.18 -0.69 -27.16
CA MET A 1 -7.90 -0.70 -25.87
C MET A 1 -7.44 0.53 -25.11
N ILE A 2 -8.35 1.45 -24.75
CA ILE A 2 -8.02 2.66 -23.98
C ILE A 2 -8.38 2.35 -22.51
N HIS A 3 -7.40 1.95 -21.70
CA HIS A 3 -7.61 1.75 -20.26
C HIS A 3 -7.54 3.11 -19.55
N GLY A 4 -8.61 3.54 -18.89
CA GLY A 4 -8.78 4.95 -18.50
C GLY A 4 -9.17 5.25 -17.05
N ALA A 5 -8.37 4.84 -16.07
CA ALA A 5 -8.16 5.57 -14.80
C ALA A 5 -6.83 5.11 -14.17
N HIS A 6 -6.26 5.89 -13.26
CA HIS A 6 -4.80 6.07 -13.21
C HIS A 6 -4.07 5.60 -11.96
N PHE A 7 -4.74 5.44 -10.83
CA PHE A 7 -4.11 4.83 -9.67
C PHE A 7 -4.22 3.30 -9.73
N ARG A 8 -3.13 2.62 -9.39
CA ARG A 8 -3.02 1.15 -9.35
C ARG A 8 -2.70 0.62 -7.96
N GLY A 9 -2.55 1.50 -6.98
CA GLY A 9 -2.25 1.15 -5.60
C GLY A 9 -1.00 1.84 -5.08
N GLY A 10 -0.66 1.51 -3.85
CA GLY A 10 0.43 2.17 -3.16
C GLY A 10 0.56 1.78 -1.70
N ILE A 11 1.62 2.27 -1.09
CA ILE A 11 1.99 2.05 0.30
C ILE A 11 2.50 3.37 0.89
N ILE A 12 2.16 3.62 2.16
CA ILE A 12 2.75 4.68 2.98
C ILE A 12 3.24 4.07 4.28
N SER A 13 4.52 4.24 4.62
CA SER A 13 5.08 3.83 5.91
C SER A 13 5.95 4.94 6.50
N TRP A 14 6.32 4.83 7.77
CA TRP A 14 7.20 5.79 8.43
C TRP A 14 8.08 5.13 9.49
N ARG A 15 9.20 5.76 9.82
CA ARG A 15 10.07 5.32 10.92
C ARG A 15 10.80 6.49 11.57
N PRO A 16 11.08 6.43 12.89
CA PRO A 16 11.98 7.37 13.53
C PRO A 16 13.42 7.16 13.06
N PHE A 17 14.20 8.24 12.96
CA PHE A 17 15.66 8.16 12.75
C PHE A 17 16.38 7.67 14.01
N ASN A 18 15.82 7.98 15.18
CA ASN A 18 16.28 7.56 16.48
C ASN A 18 15.03 7.22 17.31
N SER A 19 14.92 5.96 17.73
CA SER A 19 13.80 5.47 18.54
C SER A 19 13.86 5.93 19.99
N THR A 20 14.97 6.51 20.46
CA THR A 20 15.12 7.10 21.81
C THR A 20 15.62 8.55 21.75
N PRO A 21 14.83 9.50 21.23
CA PRO A 21 15.27 10.89 21.11
C PRO A 21 15.34 11.58 22.49
N SER A 22 16.40 12.33 22.72
CA SER A 22 16.59 13.17 23.91
C SER A 22 16.03 14.58 23.66
N GLY A 23 14.70 14.74 23.73
CA GLY A 23 14.07 16.05 23.56
C GLY A 23 12.55 15.96 23.39
N ASN A 24 11.93 17.07 22.99
CA ASN A 24 10.47 17.13 22.77
C ASN A 24 10.04 16.78 21.33
N TYR A 25 10.99 16.47 20.45
CA TYR A 25 10.76 16.23 19.03
C TYR A 25 11.45 14.95 18.57
N ALA A 26 10.84 14.25 17.64
CA ALA A 26 11.49 13.19 16.87
C ALA A 26 11.62 13.61 15.41
N LYS A 27 12.77 13.25 14.82
CA LYS A 27 12.94 13.25 13.37
C LYS A 27 12.48 11.89 12.84
N ILE A 28 11.60 11.90 11.85
CA ILE A 28 11.09 10.70 11.19
C ILE A 28 11.36 10.77 9.69
N GLN A 29 11.35 9.59 9.06
CA GLN A 29 11.32 9.42 7.62
C GLN A 29 9.96 8.82 7.24
N VAL A 30 9.24 9.47 6.34
CA VAL A 30 8.03 8.94 5.71
C VAL A 30 8.41 8.42 4.33
N HIS A 31 7.97 7.21 4.03
CA HIS A 31 8.17 6.53 2.77
C HIS A 31 6.83 6.42 2.03
N GLN A 32 6.82 6.83 0.76
CA GLN A 32 5.69 6.73 -0.15
C GLN A 32 6.11 5.89 -1.36
N ARG A 33 5.30 4.89 -1.75
CA ARG A 33 5.46 4.15 -3.00
C ARG A 33 4.11 4.04 -3.70
N TYR A 34 3.95 4.59 -4.90
CA TYR A 34 2.69 4.52 -5.65
C TYR A 34 2.89 3.91 -7.03
N PHE A 35 1.80 3.35 -7.55
CA PHE A 35 1.73 2.74 -8.87
C PHE A 35 0.69 3.47 -9.71
N TRP A 36 1.10 3.95 -10.87
CA TRP A 36 0.25 4.70 -11.78
C TRP A 36 0.04 3.99 -13.10
N ASN A 37 -1.05 4.26 -13.79
CA ASN A 37 -1.21 3.89 -15.18
C ASN A 37 -0.31 4.78 -16.03
N ARG A 38 0.73 4.20 -16.63
CA ARG A 38 1.70 4.97 -17.44
C ARG A 38 1.09 5.67 -18.66
N ARG A 39 -0.10 5.25 -19.10
CA ARG A 39 -0.81 5.81 -20.26
C ARG A 39 -1.89 6.83 -19.90
N TRP A 40 -2.00 7.21 -18.62
CA TRP A 40 -3.01 8.17 -18.21
C TRP A 40 -2.80 9.55 -18.86
N GLY A 41 -3.91 10.23 -19.19
CA GLY A 41 -3.94 11.38 -20.10
C GLY A 41 -3.07 12.57 -19.71
N SER A 42 -2.83 12.83 -18.42
CA SER A 42 -1.90 13.90 -17.98
C SER A 42 -0.43 13.49 -18.07
N PHE A 43 -0.14 12.23 -18.37
CA PHE A 43 1.20 11.72 -18.69
C PHE A 43 1.43 11.71 -20.21
N SER A 44 0.76 12.61 -20.95
CA SER A 44 0.89 12.70 -22.40
C SER A 44 2.35 12.74 -22.82
N ALA A 45 2.69 11.88 -23.80
CA ALA A 45 3.99 11.55 -24.37
C ALA A 45 5.23 12.36 -23.94
N PRO A 46 6.35 11.69 -23.60
CA PRO A 46 6.54 10.23 -23.66
C PRO A 46 5.92 9.52 -22.44
N TYR A 47 5.24 8.40 -22.69
CA TYR A 47 4.94 7.45 -21.61
C TYR A 47 6.25 7.05 -20.94
N CYS A 48 6.20 6.63 -19.67
CA CYS A 48 7.43 6.15 -19.06
C CYS A 48 8.11 5.08 -19.91
N ASP A 49 9.42 5.11 -19.89
CA ASP A 49 10.28 4.05 -20.41
C ASP A 49 11.47 3.80 -19.47
N GLU A 50 12.37 2.91 -19.88
CA GLU A 50 13.57 2.57 -19.12
C GLU A 50 14.52 3.76 -18.92
N SER A 51 14.48 4.77 -19.79
CA SER A 51 15.30 5.97 -19.64
C SER A 51 14.81 6.82 -18.46
N ASP A 52 13.50 6.87 -18.20
CA ASP A 52 12.95 7.55 -17.02
C ASP A 52 13.37 6.88 -15.73
N VAL A 53 13.44 5.54 -15.71
CA VAL A 53 13.96 4.78 -14.57
C VAL A 53 15.45 5.05 -14.37
N ALA A 54 16.24 4.97 -15.45
CA ALA A 54 17.68 5.18 -15.41
C ALA A 54 18.07 6.61 -14.97
N THR A 55 17.32 7.61 -15.41
CA THR A 55 17.55 9.03 -15.09
C THR A 55 16.81 9.51 -13.85
N GLN A 56 16.04 8.61 -13.21
CA GLN A 56 15.26 8.94 -12.01
C GLN A 56 14.28 10.10 -12.24
N THR A 57 13.67 10.15 -13.44
CA THR A 57 12.68 11.16 -13.80
C THR A 57 11.56 11.21 -12.77
N LEU A 58 11.13 12.42 -12.44
CA LEU A 58 10.00 12.59 -11.54
C LEU A 58 8.69 12.25 -12.24
N ILE A 59 7.91 11.34 -11.66
CA ILE A 59 6.57 11.02 -12.14
C ILE A 59 5.71 12.30 -12.08
N PRO A 60 5.03 12.70 -13.17
CA PRO A 60 4.32 13.98 -13.27
C PRO A 60 2.96 13.97 -12.54
N VAL A 61 2.94 13.45 -11.31
CA VAL A 61 1.82 13.58 -10.37
C VAL A 61 2.16 14.68 -9.38
N ASN A 62 1.47 15.81 -9.49
CA ASN A 62 1.64 16.95 -8.60
C ASN A 62 0.47 17.05 -7.63
N SER A 63 0.55 16.31 -6.53
CA SER A 63 -0.43 16.35 -5.44
C SER A 63 0.28 16.29 -4.10
N LEU A 64 -0.50 16.26 -3.02
CA LEU A 64 -0.03 16.28 -1.64
C LEU A 64 -0.62 15.11 -0.84
N MET A 65 0.23 14.48 -0.05
CA MET A 65 -0.17 13.67 1.09
C MET A 65 -0.39 14.59 2.28
N THR A 66 -1.60 14.60 2.82
CA THR A 66 -2.04 15.54 3.84
C THR A 66 -2.27 14.85 5.17
N CYS A 67 -2.40 15.65 6.23
CA CYS A 67 -2.94 15.16 7.49
C CYS A 67 -4.48 15.20 7.42
N LEU A 68 -5.10 14.10 7.85
CA LEU A 68 -6.54 13.86 7.79
C LEU A 68 -7.20 13.99 9.18
N GLN A 69 -6.55 13.46 10.22
CA GLN A 69 -7.06 13.50 11.61
C GLN A 69 -6.01 13.96 12.61
N ASN A 70 -6.48 14.62 13.68
CA ASN A 70 -5.68 15.10 14.82
C ASN A 70 -4.53 16.04 14.44
N CYS A 71 -4.68 16.78 13.34
CA CYS A 71 -3.62 17.60 12.75
C CYS A 71 -3.24 18.82 13.60
N SER A 72 -4.16 19.31 14.44
CA SER A 72 -3.92 20.43 15.33
C SER A 72 -2.72 20.14 16.23
N SER A 73 -1.77 21.08 16.33
CA SER A 73 -0.54 20.96 17.13
C SER A 73 0.47 19.87 16.73
N SER A 74 0.25 19.16 15.61
CA SER A 74 1.18 18.13 15.12
C SER A 74 2.44 18.67 14.46
N ASN A 75 2.46 19.95 14.07
CA ASN A 75 3.47 20.55 13.18
C ASN A 75 3.68 19.79 11.87
N TYR A 76 2.73 18.96 11.46
CA TYR A 76 2.79 18.23 10.20
C TYR A 76 2.61 19.19 9.01
N SER A 77 3.56 19.15 8.08
CA SER A 77 3.45 19.80 6.78
C SER A 77 3.15 18.76 5.71
N SER A 78 2.17 19.04 4.84
CA SER A 78 1.85 18.17 3.70
C SER A 78 3.08 17.85 2.87
N LEU A 79 3.18 16.59 2.45
CA LEU A 79 4.31 16.06 1.68
C LEU A 79 3.93 15.93 0.22
N SER A 80 4.88 16.19 -0.69
CA SER A 80 4.64 16.01 -2.12
C SER A 80 4.47 14.53 -2.46
N THR A 81 3.58 14.23 -3.40
CA THR A 81 3.46 12.89 -4.01
C THR A 81 4.30 12.74 -5.28
N LYS A 82 5.08 13.77 -5.64
CA LYS A 82 5.96 13.77 -6.81
C LYS A 82 7.19 12.92 -6.51
N MET A 83 7.19 11.71 -7.06
CA MET A 83 8.16 10.65 -6.78
C MET A 83 9.14 10.44 -7.91
N THR A 84 10.29 9.88 -7.57
CA THR A 84 11.29 9.41 -8.52
C THR A 84 10.83 8.10 -9.15
N SER A 85 10.96 7.98 -10.47
CA SER A 85 10.70 6.76 -11.21
C SER A 85 11.60 5.62 -10.73
N THR A 86 11.01 4.45 -10.49
CA THR A 86 11.73 3.25 -10.04
C THR A 86 11.47 2.03 -10.93
N ASP A 87 10.35 2.03 -11.65
CA ASP A 87 9.97 0.95 -12.55
C ASP A 87 8.96 1.45 -13.59
N CYS A 88 9.03 0.88 -14.79
CA CYS A 88 8.10 1.15 -15.86
C CYS A 88 7.81 -0.14 -16.64
N ASP A 89 6.54 -0.57 -16.66
CA ASP A 89 6.14 -1.78 -17.36
C ASP A 89 5.21 -1.44 -18.53
N ALA A 90 5.69 -1.73 -19.75
CA ALA A 90 4.97 -1.47 -20.99
C ALA A 90 3.92 -2.53 -21.36
N ASN A 91 3.87 -3.65 -20.64
CA ASN A 91 2.90 -4.72 -20.85
C ASN A 91 1.48 -4.17 -20.71
N VAL A 92 0.63 -4.39 -21.71
CA VAL A 92 -0.74 -3.81 -21.72
C VAL A 92 -1.60 -4.24 -20.52
N LEU A 93 -1.30 -5.38 -19.90
CA LEU A 93 -1.99 -5.88 -18.72
C LEU A 93 -1.45 -5.30 -17.41
N ILE A 94 -0.28 -4.66 -17.44
CA ILE A 94 0.32 -4.04 -16.27
C ILE A 94 0.27 -2.52 -16.43
N ASP A 95 0.79 -2.00 -17.55
CA ASP A 95 0.83 -0.60 -17.98
C ASP A 95 1.05 0.30 -16.76
N SER A 96 2.15 0.06 -16.04
CA SER A 96 2.44 0.69 -14.76
C SER A 96 3.66 1.60 -14.81
N TRP A 97 3.58 2.72 -14.11
CA TRP A 97 4.70 3.57 -13.75
C TRP A 97 4.79 3.60 -12.23
N ALA A 98 5.85 3.04 -11.66
CA ALA A 98 6.06 3.02 -10.21
C ALA A 98 7.13 4.02 -9.79
N GLY A 99 6.92 4.64 -8.64
CA GLY A 99 7.93 5.49 -8.06
C GLY A 99 7.93 5.44 -6.54
N GLU A 100 9.03 5.92 -5.98
CA GLU A 100 9.24 6.03 -4.54
C GLU A 100 9.68 7.43 -4.16
N ARG A 101 9.37 7.79 -2.91
CA ARG A 101 9.79 9.03 -2.29
C ARG A 101 10.01 8.82 -0.80
N TYR A 102 11.04 9.46 -0.28
CA TYR A 102 11.34 9.55 1.14
C TYR A 102 11.38 11.02 1.55
N ASP A 103 10.60 11.37 2.56
CA ASP A 103 10.57 12.72 3.12
C ASP A 103 10.90 12.67 4.61
N ASN A 104 11.62 13.69 5.09
CA ASN A 104 11.98 13.78 6.49
C ASN A 104 11.12 14.86 7.16
N LEU A 105 10.53 14.51 8.31
CA LEU A 105 9.75 15.43 9.12
C LEU A 105 10.34 15.49 10.54
N THR A 106 10.18 16.63 11.19
CA THR A 106 10.48 16.80 12.62
C THR A 106 9.18 17.18 13.32
N LEU A 107 8.67 16.26 14.14
CA LEU A 107 7.36 16.39 14.79
C LEU A 107 7.50 16.29 16.31
N PRO A 108 6.62 16.95 17.09
CA PRO A 108 6.58 16.78 18.54
C PRO A 108 6.42 15.30 18.93
N LEU A 109 7.03 14.86 20.03
CA LEU A 109 6.88 13.47 20.52
C LEU A 109 5.45 13.10 20.91
N THR A 110 4.60 14.09 21.17
CA THR A 110 3.18 13.89 21.45
C THR A 110 2.32 13.66 20.21
N THR A 111 2.93 13.63 19.01
CA THR A 111 2.19 13.53 17.75
C THR A 111 1.56 12.15 17.59
N SER A 112 0.23 12.13 17.43
CA SER A 112 -0.54 10.96 17.00
C SER A 112 -1.60 11.40 16.00
N ILE A 113 -1.31 11.22 14.71
CA ILE A 113 -2.11 11.72 13.59
C ILE A 113 -2.44 10.62 12.58
N THR A 114 -3.46 10.89 11.78
CA THR A 114 -3.75 10.12 10.58
C THR A 114 -3.30 10.94 9.38
N ILE A 115 -2.45 10.38 8.53
CA ILE A 115 -1.99 10.99 7.27
C ILE A 115 -2.48 10.15 6.10
N GLY A 116 -2.63 10.75 4.93
CA GLY A 116 -3.02 9.98 3.77
C GLY A 116 -2.95 10.72 2.45
N PHE A 117 -3.04 9.94 1.38
CA PHE A 117 -3.16 10.44 0.04
C PHE A 117 -4.46 9.92 -0.58
N VAL A 118 -5.38 10.84 -0.82
CA VAL A 118 -6.76 10.56 -1.24
C VAL A 118 -7.05 11.33 -2.51
N SER A 119 -7.58 10.67 -3.53
CA SER A 119 -8.03 11.33 -4.76
C SER A 119 -8.87 10.42 -5.64
N ASN A 120 -9.02 10.78 -6.92
CA ASN A 120 -9.63 9.95 -7.95
C ASN A 120 -8.77 10.02 -9.23
N ALA A 121 -8.82 9.04 -10.14
CA ALA A 121 -9.62 7.82 -10.16
C ALA A 121 -8.76 6.53 -10.16
N TRP A 122 -9.21 5.51 -9.43
CA TRP A 122 -8.76 4.12 -9.53
C TRP A 122 -9.01 3.53 -10.90
N PHE A 123 -8.22 2.54 -11.28
CA PHE A 123 -8.33 1.78 -12.53
C PHE A 123 -9.77 1.44 -12.97
N ASN A 124 -10.06 1.53 -14.27
CA ASN A 124 -11.44 1.42 -14.78
C ASN A 124 -11.98 -0.02 -14.91
N SER A 125 -11.11 -1.02 -15.08
CA SER A 125 -11.54 -2.40 -15.35
C SER A 125 -11.52 -3.27 -14.09
N LEU A 126 -12.04 -2.72 -12.98
CA LEU A 126 -12.15 -3.43 -11.71
C LEU A 126 -13.41 -4.30 -11.66
N TYR A 127 -13.31 -5.44 -10.97
CA TYR A 127 -14.41 -6.38 -10.71
C TYR A 127 -15.64 -5.72 -10.06
N ILE A 128 -15.41 -4.74 -9.19
CA ILE A 128 -16.44 -4.00 -8.44
C ILE A 128 -16.94 -2.74 -9.18
N GLY A 129 -16.52 -2.52 -10.42
CA GLY A 129 -16.66 -1.24 -11.11
C GLY A 129 -15.45 -0.33 -10.85
N GLY A 130 -15.03 0.40 -11.88
CA GLY A 130 -13.82 1.24 -11.83
C GLY A 130 -14.12 2.74 -11.86
N GLY A 131 -13.06 3.54 -11.80
CA GLY A 131 -13.16 5.00 -11.84
C GLY A 131 -13.50 5.66 -10.49
N GLY A 132 -13.67 4.87 -9.41
CA GLY A 132 -13.88 5.37 -8.05
C GLY A 132 -12.64 6.08 -7.49
N GLY A 133 -12.78 6.75 -6.35
CA GLY A 133 -11.64 7.36 -5.67
C GLY A 133 -10.80 6.35 -4.89
N TRP A 134 -9.53 6.68 -4.66
CA TRP A 134 -8.63 5.92 -3.80
C TRP A 134 -8.37 6.68 -2.50
N SER A 135 -8.11 5.92 -1.45
CA SER A 135 -7.64 6.47 -0.19
C SER A 135 -6.57 5.54 0.38
N ILE A 136 -5.35 6.04 0.57
CA ILE A 136 -4.28 5.32 1.26
C ILE A 136 -3.94 6.07 2.52
N VAL A 137 -4.37 5.51 3.65
CA VAL A 137 -4.36 6.16 4.96
C VAL A 137 -3.45 5.42 5.91
N ASN A 138 -2.56 6.16 6.57
CA ASN A 138 -1.58 5.67 7.51
C ASN A 138 -1.75 6.31 8.90
N ARG A 139 -1.53 5.51 9.96
CA ARG A 139 -1.44 6.00 11.33
C ARG A 139 0.01 6.28 11.72
N LEU A 140 0.27 7.51 12.15
CA LEU A 140 1.56 7.97 12.67
C LEU A 140 1.43 8.31 14.14
N ASN A 141 2.19 7.63 15.00
CA ASN A 141 2.18 7.85 16.44
C ASN A 141 3.60 7.82 17.00
N LEU A 142 4.05 8.95 17.55
CA LEU A 142 5.40 9.12 18.12
C LEU A 142 5.42 8.94 19.64
N GLY A 143 4.28 8.62 20.25
CA GLY A 143 4.20 8.27 21.66
C GLY A 143 5.13 7.11 21.98
N LEU A 144 5.81 7.21 23.13
CA LEU A 144 6.71 6.17 23.59
C LEU A 144 5.93 4.89 23.91
N ARG A 145 6.49 3.78 23.48
CA ARG A 145 6.07 2.42 23.80
C ARG A 145 6.40 2.10 25.27
N PRO A 146 5.80 1.04 25.85
CA PRO A 146 6.07 0.65 27.23
C PRO A 146 7.55 0.35 27.54
N ASP A 147 8.34 -0.04 26.53
CA ASP A 147 9.79 -0.26 26.64
C ASP A 147 10.63 1.03 26.50
N GLY A 148 9.98 2.18 26.30
CA GLY A 148 10.64 3.50 26.20
C GLY A 148 11.13 3.88 24.80
N TYR A 149 10.80 3.09 23.77
CA TYR A 149 11.16 3.38 22.39
C TYR A 149 9.99 4.01 21.61
N ILE A 150 10.28 4.81 20.59
CA ILE A 150 9.29 5.18 19.57
C ILE A 150 9.10 4.02 18.63
N ASN A 151 7.85 3.77 18.25
CA ASN A 151 7.47 2.77 17.28
C ASN A 151 8.11 2.99 15.90
N THR A 152 8.49 1.91 15.23
CA THR A 152 8.74 1.89 13.78
C THR A 152 7.50 1.32 13.09
N SER A 153 7.03 1.92 12.00
CA SER A 153 5.88 1.31 11.31
C SER A 153 6.35 0.12 10.47
N PRO A 154 5.52 -0.92 10.31
CA PRO A 154 5.84 -2.05 9.47
C PRO A 154 6.18 -1.64 8.04
N VAL A 155 7.04 -2.43 7.42
CA VAL A 155 7.34 -2.33 5.99
C VAL A 155 6.77 -3.52 5.25
N THR A 156 6.26 -3.23 4.05
CA THR A 156 5.73 -4.21 3.11
C THR A 156 6.11 -3.77 1.71
N ASN A 157 6.05 -4.70 0.76
CA ASN A 157 6.19 -4.40 -0.65
C ASN A 157 5.28 -5.32 -1.46
N THR A 158 4.81 -4.82 -2.60
CA THR A 158 3.99 -5.58 -3.53
C THR A 158 4.25 -5.13 -4.95
N LEU A 159 3.97 -6.03 -5.89
CA LEU A 159 3.84 -5.66 -7.29
C LEU A 159 2.55 -4.85 -7.50
N PRO A 160 2.52 -3.94 -8.49
CA PRO A 160 1.30 -3.22 -8.85
C PRO A 160 0.17 -4.17 -9.27
N VAL A 161 0.52 -5.26 -9.96
CA VAL A 161 -0.42 -6.27 -10.47
C VAL A 161 0.14 -7.67 -10.24
N VAL A 162 -0.64 -8.54 -9.61
CA VAL A 162 -0.34 -9.97 -9.42
C VAL A 162 -1.25 -10.82 -10.30
N PHE A 163 -0.65 -11.62 -11.18
CA PHE A 163 -1.40 -12.46 -12.12
C PHE A 163 -1.89 -13.75 -11.45
N VAL A 164 -3.18 -14.02 -11.58
CA VAL A 164 -3.85 -15.17 -10.96
C VAL A 164 -4.70 -15.90 -12.01
N PRO A 165 -4.57 -17.23 -12.15
CA PRO A 165 -5.43 -17.98 -13.04
C PRO A 165 -6.88 -17.95 -12.56
N VAL A 166 -7.81 -17.66 -13.46
CA VAL A 166 -9.25 -17.65 -13.19
C VAL A 166 -9.72 -19.02 -12.66
N ASN A 167 -10.72 -19.03 -11.79
CA ASN A 167 -11.33 -20.23 -11.20
C ASN A 167 -10.34 -21.16 -10.45
N THR A 168 -9.20 -20.62 -10.03
CA THR A 168 -8.20 -21.37 -9.27
C THR A 168 -8.11 -20.85 -7.83
N ARG A 169 -8.21 -21.78 -6.86
CA ARG A 169 -7.97 -21.45 -5.45
C ARG A 169 -6.53 -21.02 -5.26
N THR A 170 -6.34 -19.75 -4.89
CA THR A 170 -5.04 -19.10 -4.79
C THR A 170 -4.76 -18.71 -3.35
N VAL A 171 -3.50 -18.91 -2.95
CA VAL A 171 -2.95 -18.44 -1.68
C VAL A 171 -1.93 -17.35 -2.00
N HIS A 172 -2.13 -16.16 -1.47
CA HIS A 172 -1.21 -15.03 -1.61
C HIS A 172 -0.85 -14.49 -0.23
N ILE A 173 0.44 -14.32 0.02
CA ILE A 173 0.94 -13.85 1.33
C ILE A 173 1.54 -12.47 1.11
N VAL A 174 0.91 -11.45 1.72
CA VAL A 174 1.50 -10.11 1.78
C VAL A 174 2.63 -10.16 2.80
N GLN A 175 3.86 -9.93 2.33
CA GLN A 175 5.00 -9.92 3.23
C GLN A 175 4.96 -8.66 4.09
N MET A 176 5.23 -8.83 5.37
CA MET A 176 5.31 -7.75 6.34
C MET A 176 6.49 -8.01 7.25
N ALA A 177 7.22 -6.95 7.57
CA ALA A 177 8.32 -6.98 8.51
C ALA A 177 8.27 -5.72 9.35
N ASP A 178 8.69 -5.84 10.59
CA ASP A 178 8.88 -4.71 11.48
C ASP A 178 10.18 -4.90 12.26
N ASN A 179 10.78 -3.79 12.69
CA ASN A 179 12.11 -3.78 13.30
C ASN A 179 12.04 -3.84 14.84
N ASP A 180 10.85 -3.76 15.42
CA ASP A 180 10.62 -3.78 16.85
C ASP A 180 10.37 -5.22 17.34
N ALA A 181 11.27 -5.73 18.18
CA ALA A 181 11.38 -7.17 18.47
C ALA A 181 10.19 -7.79 19.22
N THR A 182 9.37 -6.98 19.89
CA THR A 182 8.20 -7.45 20.66
C THR A 182 6.92 -7.47 19.84
N ASP A 183 6.94 -6.82 18.68
CA ASP A 183 5.72 -6.40 18.02
C ASP A 183 5.05 -7.55 17.28
N ILE A 184 3.71 -7.54 17.33
CA ILE A 184 2.85 -8.51 16.67
C ILE A 184 2.17 -7.84 15.50
N LEU A 185 2.59 -8.22 14.30
CA LEU A 185 1.98 -7.74 13.08
C LEU A 185 0.70 -8.50 12.76
N LYS A 186 -0.33 -7.75 12.43
CA LYS A 186 -1.60 -8.27 11.90
C LYS A 186 -1.98 -7.47 10.68
N CYS A 187 -2.96 -7.94 9.93
CA CYS A 187 -3.63 -7.10 8.97
C CYS A 187 -5.11 -7.36 8.94
N ARG A 188 -5.81 -6.38 8.41
CA ARG A 188 -7.24 -6.41 8.17
C ARG A 188 -7.53 -5.79 6.82
N TRP A 189 -8.76 -5.96 6.37
CA TRP A 189 -9.28 -5.17 5.26
C TRP A 189 -9.24 -3.68 5.63
N SER A 190 -8.84 -2.86 4.67
CA SER A 190 -9.15 -1.44 4.71
C SER A 190 -10.67 -1.28 4.71
N ASN A 191 -11.18 -0.37 5.53
CA ASN A 191 -12.62 -0.14 5.66
C ASN A 191 -12.96 1.33 5.40
N SER A 192 -14.23 1.57 5.07
CA SER A 192 -14.80 2.92 5.08
C SER A 192 -14.72 3.54 6.47
N ALA A 193 -14.89 4.87 6.55
CA ALA A 193 -14.85 5.60 7.80
C ALA A 193 -15.83 5.01 8.83
N SER A 194 -15.30 4.62 10.00
CA SER A 194 -16.04 4.00 11.10
C SER A 194 -15.43 4.38 12.44
N THR A 195 -16.23 4.38 13.50
CA THR A 195 -15.76 4.56 14.89
C THR A 195 -14.89 3.40 15.38
N THR A 196 -15.00 2.23 14.74
CA THR A 196 -14.17 1.05 15.02
C THR A 196 -12.87 1.03 14.23
N ASN A 197 -12.70 1.93 13.26
CA ASN A 197 -11.48 2.10 12.50
C ASN A 197 -10.50 2.97 13.31
N TYR A 198 -9.30 2.46 13.60
CA TYR A 198 -8.26 3.20 14.32
C TYR A 198 -7.80 4.47 13.61
N ASN A 199 -7.84 4.50 12.28
CA ASN A 199 -7.54 5.69 11.48
C ASN A 199 -8.69 6.71 11.47
N ARG A 200 -9.93 6.27 11.79
CA ARG A 200 -11.18 7.06 11.75
C ARG A 200 -11.46 7.75 10.41
N GLU A 201 -10.87 7.22 9.34
CA GLU A 201 -10.97 7.74 7.99
C GLU A 201 -11.44 6.66 7.03
N ASP A 202 -11.84 7.04 5.82
CA ASP A 202 -12.04 6.06 4.76
C ASP A 202 -10.67 5.60 4.24
N GLU A 203 -10.36 4.31 4.37
CA GLU A 203 -9.05 3.73 4.03
C GLU A 203 -9.01 3.03 2.67
N CYS A 204 -10.13 3.03 1.94
CA CYS A 204 -10.26 2.32 0.67
C CYS A 204 -11.12 3.05 -0.37
N ASP A 205 -11.98 3.97 0.06
CA ASP A 205 -12.87 4.76 -0.80
C ASP A 205 -13.61 3.86 -1.79
N GLY A 206 -13.36 4.01 -3.09
CA GLY A 206 -14.03 3.23 -4.14
C GLY A 206 -13.63 1.76 -4.24
N VAL A 207 -12.65 1.27 -3.47
CA VAL A 207 -12.16 -0.12 -3.55
C VAL A 207 -12.33 -0.94 -2.28
N CYS A 208 -13.16 -0.47 -1.36
CA CYS A 208 -13.58 -1.30 -0.24
C CYS A 208 -14.23 -2.59 -0.77
N SER A 209 -13.76 -3.76 -0.32
CA SER A 209 -14.22 -5.07 -0.80
C SER A 209 -13.98 -5.35 -2.29
N GLY A 210 -12.84 -4.92 -2.85
CA GLY A 210 -12.48 -5.15 -4.26
C GLY A 210 -12.19 -6.61 -4.67
N LEU A 211 -12.25 -7.56 -3.73
CA LEU A 211 -12.11 -9.00 -3.95
C LEU A 211 -13.45 -9.74 -3.75
N PRO A 212 -13.61 -10.96 -4.30
CA PRO A 212 -14.84 -11.73 -4.11
C PRO A 212 -15.15 -11.95 -2.63
N ALA A 213 -16.43 -11.89 -2.26
CA ALA A 213 -16.89 -12.02 -0.87
C ALA A 213 -16.49 -13.35 -0.19
N SER A 214 -16.17 -14.38 -0.98
CA SER A 214 -15.64 -15.66 -0.49
C SER A 214 -14.15 -15.61 -0.10
N THR A 215 -13.49 -14.47 -0.25
CA THR A 215 -12.07 -14.31 0.07
C THR A 215 -11.88 -14.32 1.59
N VAL A 216 -10.94 -15.14 2.04
CA VAL A 216 -10.57 -15.25 3.46
C VAL A 216 -9.22 -14.55 3.66
N LEU A 217 -9.17 -13.66 4.65
CA LEU A 217 -7.93 -13.06 5.14
C LEU A 217 -7.57 -13.67 6.49
N PHE A 218 -6.43 -14.36 6.56
CA PHE A 218 -5.81 -14.78 7.80
C PHE A 218 -5.01 -13.62 8.38
N GLN A 219 -5.65 -12.89 9.30
CA GLN A 219 -5.15 -11.61 9.81
C GLN A 219 -3.80 -11.70 10.50
N SER A 220 -3.46 -12.83 11.12
CA SER A 220 -2.21 -13.00 11.88
C SER A 220 -0.94 -13.11 11.03
N ASN A 221 -1.07 -13.32 9.71
CA ASN A 221 0.08 -13.49 8.82
C ASN A 221 -0.15 -12.94 7.40
N CYS A 222 -1.22 -12.17 7.23
CA CYS A 222 -1.59 -11.55 5.96
C CYS A 222 -1.66 -12.49 4.76
N THR A 223 -2.19 -13.69 5.02
CA THR A 223 -2.47 -14.65 3.97
C THR A 223 -3.90 -14.48 3.46
N LEU A 224 -4.02 -14.23 2.16
CA LEU A 224 -5.27 -14.22 1.43
C LEU A 224 -5.49 -15.58 0.77
N VAL A 225 -6.70 -16.11 0.92
CA VAL A 225 -7.17 -17.31 0.21
C VAL A 225 -8.44 -16.98 -0.54
N PHE A 226 -8.39 -17.07 -1.86
CA PHE A 226 -9.48 -16.63 -2.74
C PHE A 226 -9.54 -17.43 -4.04
N THR A 227 -10.59 -17.18 -4.82
CA THR A 227 -10.76 -17.66 -6.20
C THR A 227 -11.34 -16.51 -7.01
N LEU A 228 -10.71 -16.15 -8.12
CA LEU A 228 -11.20 -15.07 -9.00
C LEU A 228 -12.13 -15.66 -10.06
N PRO A 229 -13.42 -15.26 -10.10
CA PRO A 229 -14.42 -15.94 -10.94
C PRO A 229 -14.44 -15.47 -12.41
N ILE A 230 -13.94 -14.27 -12.71
CA ILE A 230 -14.08 -13.65 -14.03
C ILE A 230 -12.70 -13.30 -14.56
N THR A 231 -12.37 -13.81 -15.74
CA THR A 231 -11.10 -13.49 -16.43
C THR A 231 -11.12 -12.08 -17.01
N SER A 232 -9.94 -11.53 -17.28
CA SER A 232 -9.74 -10.24 -17.93
C SER A 232 -10.28 -9.04 -17.14
N LEU A 233 -10.44 -9.23 -15.82
CA LEU A 233 -10.74 -8.18 -14.86
C LEU A 233 -9.63 -8.07 -13.82
N TYR A 234 -9.56 -6.88 -13.24
CA TYR A 234 -8.68 -6.58 -12.13
C TYR A 234 -9.48 -6.60 -10.83
N TYR A 235 -8.85 -7.04 -9.76
CA TYR A 235 -9.43 -7.11 -8.43
C TYR A 235 -8.56 -6.30 -7.49
N ALA A 236 -9.10 -5.23 -6.93
CA ALA A 236 -8.37 -4.38 -6.02
C ALA A 236 -8.30 -5.05 -4.64
N CYS A 237 -7.10 -5.10 -4.07
CA CYS A 237 -6.87 -5.51 -2.71
C CYS A 237 -6.44 -4.27 -1.91
N ALA A 238 -7.17 -3.97 -0.84
CA ALA A 238 -6.88 -2.88 0.08
C ALA A 238 -6.81 -3.44 1.50
N LEU A 239 -5.62 -3.40 2.10
CA LEU A 239 -5.37 -3.87 3.45
C LEU A 239 -4.71 -2.78 4.29
N GLN A 240 -4.87 -2.92 5.60
CA GLN A 240 -4.08 -2.23 6.61
C GLN A 240 -3.21 -3.26 7.31
N ILE A 241 -1.90 -3.01 7.35
CA ILE A 241 -0.95 -3.78 8.16
C ILE A 241 -0.80 -3.02 9.47
N GLU A 242 -1.23 -3.66 10.54
CA GLU A 242 -1.31 -3.09 11.86
C GLU A 242 -0.25 -3.69 12.77
N ASP A 243 0.27 -2.81 13.60
CA ASP A 243 1.40 -3.09 14.46
C ASP A 243 1.00 -2.95 15.91
N TYR A 244 1.13 -4.04 16.66
CA TYR A 244 0.71 -4.13 18.06
C TYR A 244 1.93 -4.41 18.93
N TYR A 245 2.05 -3.70 20.04
CA TYR A 245 3.24 -3.80 20.90
C TYR A 245 3.52 -5.23 21.38
N ASP A 246 2.44 -5.97 21.64
CA ASP A 246 2.48 -7.38 21.98
C ASP A 246 1.14 -8.06 21.67
N SER A 247 1.03 -9.35 21.99
CA SER A 247 -0.19 -10.14 21.79
C SER A 247 -1.40 -9.69 22.63
N SER A 248 -1.17 -8.93 23.71
CA SER A 248 -2.21 -8.43 24.62
C SER A 248 -2.77 -7.07 24.21
N SER A 249 -2.04 -6.36 23.36
CA SER A 249 -2.36 -5.01 22.91
C SER A 249 -3.65 -5.00 22.09
N ALA A 250 -4.60 -4.16 22.51
CA ALA A 250 -5.90 -4.01 21.86
C ALA A 250 -5.98 -2.84 20.87
N THR A 251 -4.93 -2.03 20.75
CA THR A 251 -4.86 -0.89 19.82
C THR A 251 -3.51 -0.94 19.10
N PRO A 252 -3.49 -0.81 17.77
CA PRO A 252 -2.24 -0.76 17.04
C PRO A 252 -1.56 0.59 17.21
N MET A 253 -0.24 0.56 17.26
CA MET A 253 0.64 1.73 17.35
C MET A 253 0.79 2.41 15.99
N SER A 254 0.81 1.63 14.92
CA SER A 254 0.79 2.10 13.54
C SER A 254 -0.13 1.25 12.65
N SER A 255 -0.54 1.82 11.53
CA SER A 255 -1.42 1.18 10.53
C SER A 255 -0.92 1.62 9.17
N VAL A 256 -0.40 0.68 8.39
CA VAL A 256 0.25 0.90 7.10
C VAL A 256 -0.69 0.46 5.98
N PRO A 257 -1.14 1.38 5.10
CA PRO A 257 -1.98 1.02 3.97
C PRO A 257 -1.15 0.27 2.94
N ILE A 258 -1.74 -0.77 2.36
CA ILE A 258 -1.26 -1.40 1.15
C ILE A 258 -2.42 -1.64 0.19
N GLN A 259 -2.30 -1.08 -1.01
CA GLN A 259 -3.25 -1.25 -2.10
C GLN A 259 -2.53 -1.75 -3.35
N PHE A 260 -3.12 -2.75 -4.02
CA PHE A 260 -2.58 -3.34 -5.24
C PHE A 260 -3.67 -4.11 -6.00
N LEU A 261 -3.34 -4.64 -7.17
CA LEU A 261 -4.28 -5.36 -8.04
C LEU A 261 -3.91 -6.84 -8.17
N PHE A 262 -4.93 -7.68 -8.27
CA PHE A 262 -4.82 -8.99 -8.92
C PHE A 262 -5.41 -8.89 -10.33
N TYR A 263 -4.80 -9.55 -11.30
CA TYR A 263 -5.38 -9.71 -12.64
C TYR A 263 -5.73 -11.17 -12.89
N ALA A 264 -7.00 -11.44 -13.17
CA ALA A 264 -7.47 -12.78 -13.49
C ALA A 264 -7.20 -13.09 -14.96
N TYR A 265 -6.46 -14.15 -15.26
CA TYR A 265 -6.20 -14.59 -16.64
C TYR A 265 -6.70 -16.02 -16.88
N THR A 266 -7.08 -16.31 -18.12
CA THR A 266 -7.32 -17.69 -18.57
C THR A 266 -5.98 -18.35 -18.87
N PRO A 267 -5.60 -19.44 -18.18
CA PRO A 267 -4.39 -20.18 -18.53
C PRO A 267 -4.43 -20.66 -19.97
N SER A 268 -3.31 -20.56 -20.69
CA SER A 268 -3.20 -21.21 -22.00
C SER A 268 -3.27 -22.72 -21.84
N ALA A 269 -3.78 -23.44 -22.85
CA ALA A 269 -3.77 -24.91 -22.87
C ALA A 269 -2.37 -25.52 -23.13
N SER A 270 -1.30 -24.72 -23.09
CA SER A 270 0.06 -25.13 -23.44
C SER A 270 0.86 -25.60 -22.21
N ALA A 271 2.04 -26.20 -22.43
CA ALA A 271 2.91 -26.72 -21.37
C ALA A 271 3.40 -25.66 -20.34
N CYS A 272 3.16 -24.37 -20.58
CA CYS A 272 3.41 -23.28 -19.62
C CYS A 272 2.21 -22.99 -18.69
N ALA A 273 1.16 -23.80 -18.72
CA ALA A 273 -0.03 -23.65 -17.87
C ALA A 273 0.23 -23.96 -16.39
N THR A 274 1.24 -24.79 -16.11
CA THR A 274 1.60 -25.18 -14.75
C THR A 274 2.48 -24.11 -14.12
N ARG A 275 2.00 -23.46 -13.05
CA ARG A 275 2.80 -22.52 -12.27
C ARG A 275 4.08 -23.22 -11.80
N PRO A 276 5.26 -22.59 -11.97
CA PRO A 276 6.50 -23.12 -11.41
C PRO A 276 6.36 -23.31 -9.89
N ALA A 277 6.69 -24.51 -9.41
CA ALA A 277 6.82 -24.78 -7.99
C ALA A 277 8.26 -24.48 -7.57
N ILE A 278 8.44 -23.66 -6.54
CA ILE A 278 9.75 -23.55 -5.87
C ILE A 278 9.91 -24.81 -5.04
N ILE A 279 10.83 -25.68 -5.43
CA ILE A 279 11.19 -26.89 -4.71
C ILE A 279 12.47 -26.58 -3.92
N GLY A 280 12.41 -26.67 -2.59
CA GLY A 280 13.53 -26.40 -1.69
C GLY A 280 13.13 -25.61 -0.44
N ALA A 281 14.02 -25.55 0.55
CA ALA A 281 13.84 -24.69 1.71
C ALA A 281 13.92 -23.23 1.27
N ARG A 282 12.87 -22.44 1.56
CA ARG A 282 12.94 -20.99 1.39
C ARG A 282 13.98 -20.44 2.38
N PRO A 283 14.96 -19.63 1.95
CA PRO A 283 15.91 -18.99 2.85
C PRO A 283 15.21 -17.83 3.57
N ASN A 284 14.32 -18.16 4.50
CA ASN A 284 13.68 -17.18 5.38
C ASN A 284 13.85 -17.71 6.81
N ARG A 285 14.80 -17.10 7.52
CA ARG A 285 14.89 -17.12 8.99
C ARG A 285 14.76 -15.69 9.46
#